data_AF-A0A4W5RN88-F1
#
_entry.id   AF-A0A4W5RN88-F1
#
_cell.length_a   1.000
_cell.length_b   1.000
_cell.length_c   1.000
_cell.angle_alpha   90.00
_cell.angle_beta   90.00
_cell.angle_gamma   90.00
#
_symmetry.space_group_name_H-M   'P 1'
#
loop_
_entity.id
_entity.type
_entity.pdbx_description
1 polymer ?
#
loop_
_entity_poly.entity_id
_entity_poly.type
_entity_poly.pdbx_seq_one_letter_code
_entity_poly.pdbx_strand_id
1 'polypeptide(L)'
;MIIWGLVVMLFPLSICLSQRLYRELYEKEKDKIHSTYDTPEIRQVKMTQKAVSDLCYKEKYIANRGTMIPMGITPQMIHCNHVNEITSDLRYKEDLLWLRGVGCFLYDTPEMVTVRNITKFRVDSLSFLSHLIMASISSQRS
;
A
#
# COMPACT_ATOMS: atom_id res chain seq x y z
N MET A 1 -19.27 19.68 -60.73
CA MET A 1 -18.95 20.64 -59.64
C MET A 1 -19.81 21.90 -59.68
N ILE A 2 -20.13 22.46 -60.84
CA ILE A 2 -20.93 23.71 -60.95
C ILE A 2 -22.41 23.52 -60.56
N ILE A 3 -23.03 22.42 -61.00
CA ILE A 3 -24.44 22.11 -60.69
C ILE A 3 -24.66 21.91 -59.17
N TRP A 4 -23.74 21.21 -58.51
CA TRP A 4 -23.77 20.99 -57.07
C TRP A 4 -23.58 22.30 -56.27
N GLY A 5 -22.70 23.20 -56.73
CA GLY A 5 -22.51 24.52 -56.09
C GLY A 5 -23.76 25.41 -56.19
N LEU A 6 -24.45 25.38 -57.33
CA LEU A 6 -25.72 26.10 -57.51
C LEU A 6 -26.82 25.54 -56.62
N VAL A 7 -26.94 24.22 -56.46
CA VAL A 7 -27.92 23.57 -55.57
C VAL A 7 -27.71 23.98 -54.11
N VAL A 8 -26.45 24.06 -53.65
CA VAL A 8 -26.11 24.46 -52.27
C VAL A 8 -26.40 25.94 -52.01
N MET A 9 -26.24 26.83 -53.00
CA MET A 9 -26.63 28.25 -52.88
C MET A 9 -28.14 28.49 -53.01
N LEU A 10 -28.86 27.69 -53.81
CA LEU A 10 -30.30 27.86 -54.00
C LEU A 10 -31.12 27.41 -52.79
N PHE A 11 -30.62 26.43 -52.04
CA PHE A 11 -31.29 25.90 -50.85
C PHE A 11 -31.56 26.96 -49.76
N PRO A 12 -30.59 27.78 -49.30
CA PRO A 12 -30.86 28.87 -48.35
C PRO A 12 -31.70 30.00 -48.94
N LEU A 13 -31.57 30.26 -50.25
CA LEU A 13 -32.38 31.28 -50.92
C LEU A 13 -33.88 30.93 -50.91
N SER A 14 -34.21 29.64 -51.04
CA SER A 14 -35.59 29.13 -51.01
C SER A 14 -36.28 29.32 -49.64
N ILE A 15 -35.48 29.29 -48.57
CA ILE A 15 -35.93 29.49 -47.19
C ILE A 15 -36.27 30.96 -46.95
N CYS A 16 -35.48 31.89 -47.50
CA CYS A 16 -35.76 33.33 -47.41
C CYS A 16 -36.97 33.76 -48.24
N LEU A 17 -37.30 33.02 -49.32
CA LEU A 17 -38.43 33.34 -50.19
C LEU A 17 -39.80 33.03 -49.56
N SER A 18 -39.84 32.13 -48.56
CA SER A 18 -41.07 31.68 -47.91
C SER A 18 -41.20 32.22 -46.49
N GLN A 19 -42.21 33.07 -46.26
CA GLN A 19 -42.43 33.73 -44.96
C GLN A 19 -42.71 32.74 -43.82
N ARG A 20 -43.27 31.56 -44.11
CA ARG A 20 -43.53 30.51 -43.11
C ARG A 20 -42.24 29.84 -42.64
N LEU A 21 -41.39 29.42 -43.57
CA LEU A 21 -40.13 28.72 -43.26
C LEU A 21 -39.15 29.65 -42.54
N TYR A 22 -39.14 30.93 -42.89
CA TYR A 22 -38.38 31.95 -42.17
C TYR A 22 -38.79 32.05 -40.68
N ARG A 23 -40.10 32.08 -40.39
CA ARG A 23 -40.60 32.14 -39.00
C ARG A 23 -40.20 30.92 -38.19
N GLU A 24 -40.31 29.72 -38.76
CA GLU A 24 -39.98 28.47 -38.07
C GLU A 24 -38.48 28.35 -37.75
N LEU A 25 -37.60 28.84 -38.61
CA LEU A 25 -36.17 28.86 -38.34
C LEU A 25 -35.80 29.93 -37.31
N TYR A 26 -36.39 31.11 -37.41
CA TYR A 26 -36.20 32.16 -36.42
C TYR A 26 -36.61 31.69 -35.01
N GLU A 27 -37.73 31.00 -34.88
CA GLU A 27 -38.18 30.43 -33.60
C GLU A 27 -37.24 29.35 -33.06
N LYS A 28 -36.56 28.60 -33.92
CA LYS A 28 -35.58 27.57 -33.53
C LYS A 28 -34.21 28.13 -33.18
N GLU A 29 -33.85 29.28 -33.75
CA GLU A 29 -32.53 29.88 -33.57
C GLU A 29 -32.50 31.01 -32.53
N LYS A 30 -33.63 31.65 -32.23
CA LYS A 30 -33.71 32.73 -31.22
C LYS A 30 -33.21 32.31 -29.82
N ASP A 31 -33.32 31.02 -29.48
CA ASP A 31 -32.92 30.48 -28.18
C ASP A 31 -31.46 30.02 -28.17
N LYS A 32 -30.77 29.99 -29.33
CA LYS A 32 -29.35 29.67 -29.41
C LYS A 32 -28.54 30.92 -29.10
N ILE A 33 -28.16 31.05 -27.84
CA ILE A 33 -27.15 32.03 -27.44
C ILE A 33 -25.82 31.61 -28.08
N HIS A 34 -25.41 32.34 -29.12
CA HIS A 34 -24.06 32.24 -29.65
C HIS A 34 -23.10 32.82 -28.61
N SER A 35 -22.61 31.98 -27.71
CA SER A 35 -21.53 32.37 -26.80
C SER A 35 -20.37 32.87 -27.65
N THR A 36 -19.86 34.04 -27.32
CA THR A 36 -18.71 34.62 -28.00
C THR A 36 -17.55 33.62 -27.99
N TYR A 37 -16.77 33.59 -29.07
CA TYR A 37 -15.53 32.80 -29.11
C TYR A 37 -14.66 33.20 -27.91
N ASP A 38 -13.93 32.24 -27.31
CA ASP A 38 -13.11 32.49 -26.12
C ASP A 38 -11.98 33.48 -26.46
N THR A 39 -12.25 34.77 -26.26
CA THR A 39 -11.28 35.84 -26.44
C THR A 39 -10.23 35.78 -25.32
N PRO A 40 -9.00 36.28 -25.55
CA PRO A 40 -7.97 36.29 -24.52
C PRO A 40 -8.42 37.04 -23.25
N GLU A 41 -9.25 38.07 -23.40
CA GLU A 41 -9.83 38.84 -22.30
C GLU A 41 -10.79 38.00 -21.44
N ILE A 42 -11.72 37.26 -22.07
CA ILE A 42 -12.63 36.35 -21.35
C ILE A 42 -11.83 35.28 -20.59
N ARG A 43 -10.74 34.78 -21.17
CA ARG A 43 -9.86 33.81 -20.50
C ARG A 43 -9.21 34.41 -19.25
N GLN A 44 -8.71 35.64 -19.35
CA GLN A 44 -8.13 36.34 -18.20
C GLN A 44 -9.17 36.56 -17.10
N VAL A 45 -10.36 37.06 -17.44
CA VAL A 45 -11.46 37.26 -16.48
C VAL A 45 -11.84 35.95 -15.79
N LYS A 46 -11.95 34.84 -16.53
CA LYS A 46 -12.23 33.52 -15.94
C LYS A 46 -11.15 33.06 -14.96
N MET A 47 -9.86 33.29 -15.27
CA MET A 47 -8.76 32.94 -14.37
C MET A 47 -8.75 33.81 -13.11
N THR A 48 -8.92 35.12 -13.26
CA THR A 48 -9.02 36.06 -12.15
C THR A 48 -10.24 35.75 -11.27
N GLN A 49 -11.39 35.44 -11.88
CA GLN A 49 -12.60 35.04 -11.16
C GLN A 49 -12.37 33.77 -10.33
N LYS A 50 -11.69 32.75 -10.90
CA LYS A 50 -11.32 31.54 -10.15
C LYS A 50 -10.38 31.85 -8.99
N ALA A 51 -9.40 32.74 -9.19
CA ALA A 51 -8.44 33.13 -8.17
C ALA A 51 -9.07 33.95 -7.03
N VAL A 52 -10.04 34.82 -7.36
CA VAL A 52 -10.78 35.63 -6.39
C VAL A 52 -11.85 34.81 -5.66
N SER A 53 -12.40 33.77 -6.30
CA SER A 53 -13.45 32.97 -5.70
C SER A 53 -12.92 32.04 -4.61
N ASP A 54 -13.59 32.06 -3.45
CA ASP A 54 -13.33 31.11 -2.34
C ASP A 54 -13.80 29.67 -2.65
N LEU A 55 -14.32 29.41 -3.85
CA LEU A 55 -14.88 28.10 -4.22
C LEU A 55 -13.84 27.00 -4.10
N CYS A 56 -12.63 27.22 -4.61
CA CYS A 56 -11.54 26.24 -4.55
C CYS A 56 -11.12 25.93 -3.11
N TYR A 57 -11.16 26.93 -2.21
CA TYR A 57 -10.89 26.73 -0.78
C TYR A 57 -11.99 25.89 -0.13
N LYS A 58 -13.26 26.22 -0.37
CA LYS A 58 -14.42 25.51 0.18
C LYS A 58 -14.46 24.06 -0.29
N GLU A 59 -14.17 23.81 -1.57
CA GLU A 59 -14.08 22.45 -2.14
C GLU A 59 -12.99 21.63 -1.45
N LYS A 60 -11.77 22.19 -1.30
CA LYS A 60 -10.68 21.54 -0.57
C LYS A 60 -11.03 21.29 0.89
N TYR A 61 -11.69 22.24 1.54
CA TYR A 61 -12.14 22.10 2.93
C TYR A 61 -13.15 20.96 3.08
N ILE A 62 -14.14 20.87 2.17
CA ILE A 62 -15.12 19.78 2.18
C ILE A 62 -14.45 18.44 1.89
N ALA A 63 -13.53 18.39 0.93
CA ALA A 63 -12.78 17.16 0.60
C ALA A 63 -11.91 16.68 1.77
N ASN A 64 -11.32 17.61 2.53
CA ASN A 64 -10.48 17.31 3.68
C ASN A 64 -11.27 17.19 4.99
N ARG A 65 -12.60 17.39 4.97
CA ARG A 65 -13.43 17.35 6.17
C ARG A 65 -13.50 15.92 6.69
N GLY A 66 -12.81 15.66 7.78
CA GLY A 66 -12.72 14.33 8.40
C GLY A 66 -11.42 13.60 8.11
N THR A 67 -10.56 14.14 7.24
CA THR A 67 -9.19 13.65 7.08
C THR A 67 -8.34 14.27 8.19
N MET A 68 -7.80 13.44 9.07
CA MET A 68 -6.76 13.89 10.00
C MET A 68 -5.56 14.32 9.16
N ILE A 69 -5.10 15.56 9.34
CA ILE A 69 -3.83 16.01 8.78
C ILE A 69 -2.77 15.13 9.46
N PRO A 70 -2.06 14.25 8.75
CA PRO A 70 -1.04 13.45 9.41
C PRO A 70 0.03 14.43 9.88
N MET A 71 0.13 14.60 11.20
CA MET A 71 1.32 15.20 11.79
C MET A 71 2.53 14.46 11.23
N GLY A 72 3.50 15.21 10.71
CA GLY A 72 4.74 14.63 10.20
C GLY A 72 5.38 13.73 11.26
N ILE A 73 6.10 12.70 10.80
CA ILE A 73 6.69 11.72 11.71
C ILE A 73 7.76 12.41 12.56
N THR A 74 7.46 12.62 13.83
CA THR A 74 8.41 13.17 14.80
C THR A 74 9.32 12.08 15.35
N PRO A 75 10.57 12.39 15.73
CA PRO A 75 11.47 11.40 16.34
C PRO A 75 10.91 10.83 17.65
N GLN A 76 10.12 11.61 18.39
CA GLN A 76 9.43 11.15 19.61
C GLN A 76 8.39 10.08 19.31
N MET A 77 7.67 10.20 18.18
CA MET A 77 6.69 9.19 17.77
C MET A 77 7.39 7.89 17.35
N ILE A 78 8.52 7.97 16.66
CA ILE A 78 9.34 6.80 16.31
C ILE A 78 9.80 6.09 17.59
N HIS A 79 10.32 6.85 18.56
CA HIS A 79 10.75 6.30 19.84
C HIS A 79 9.58 5.64 20.60
N CYS A 80 8.42 6.31 20.68
CA CYS A 80 7.23 5.76 21.33
C CYS A 80 6.80 4.44 20.67
N ASN A 81 6.79 4.37 19.34
CA ASN A 81 6.46 3.15 18.61
C ASN A 81 7.43 2.01 18.92
N HIS A 82 8.73 2.31 18.98
CA HIS A 82 9.75 1.32 19.32
C HIS A 82 9.60 0.79 20.75
N VAL A 83 9.36 1.68 21.72
CA VAL A 83 9.10 1.30 23.12
C VAL A 83 7.83 0.45 23.22
N ASN A 84 6.79 0.81 22.48
CA ASN A 84 5.53 0.07 22.46
C ASN A 84 5.72 -1.34 21.88
N GLU A 85 6.51 -1.50 20.83
CA GLU A 85 6.82 -2.80 20.24
C GLU A 85 7.49 -3.73 21.27
N ILE A 86 8.52 -3.23 21.96
CA ILE A 86 9.25 -3.96 23.01
C ILE A 86 8.35 -4.31 24.21
N THR A 87 7.49 -3.37 24.60
CA THR A 87 6.64 -3.52 25.81
C THR A 87 5.37 -4.32 25.52
N SER A 88 5.03 -4.56 24.26
CA SER A 88 3.75 -5.18 23.90
C SER A 88 3.71 -6.67 24.28
N ASP A 89 2.71 -7.03 25.09
CA ASP A 89 2.47 -8.41 25.52
C ASP A 89 2.28 -9.39 24.35
N LEU A 90 1.71 -8.91 23.24
CA LEU A 90 1.49 -9.72 22.04
C LEU A 90 2.82 -10.15 21.43
N ARG A 91 3.74 -9.20 21.22
CA ARG A 91 5.08 -9.49 20.68
C ARG A 91 5.87 -10.39 21.63
N TYR A 92 5.82 -10.11 22.94
CA TYR A 92 6.45 -10.95 23.94
C TYR A 92 5.99 -12.43 23.87
N LYS A 93 4.69 -12.66 23.73
CA LYS A 93 4.15 -14.02 23.62
C LYS A 93 4.54 -14.71 22.32
N GLU A 94 4.57 -13.98 21.21
CA GLU A 94 5.04 -14.50 19.92
C GLU A 94 6.52 -14.90 19.97
N ASP A 95 7.37 -14.04 20.54
CA ASP A 95 8.79 -14.32 20.75
C ASP A 95 8.99 -15.53 21.67
N LEU A 96 8.18 -15.65 22.73
CA LEU A 96 8.22 -16.81 23.62
C LEU A 96 7.83 -18.10 22.88
N LEU A 97 6.81 -18.05 22.02
CA LEU A 97 6.44 -19.18 21.17
C LEU A 97 7.55 -19.54 20.18
N TRP A 98 8.22 -18.55 19.60
CA TRP A 98 9.37 -18.76 18.72
C TRP A 98 10.55 -19.40 19.48
N LEU A 99 10.80 -18.94 20.70
CA LEU A 99 11.84 -19.48 21.60
C LEU A 99 11.47 -20.84 22.19
N ARG A 100 10.20 -21.25 22.14
CA ARG A 100 9.71 -22.52 22.69
C ARG A 100 10.26 -23.69 21.86
N GLY A 101 11.47 -24.11 22.18
CA GLY A 101 12.22 -25.16 21.48
C GLY A 101 13.67 -24.79 21.20
N VAL A 102 14.03 -23.51 21.34
CA VAL A 102 15.41 -23.05 21.33
C VAL A 102 15.99 -23.27 22.72
N GLY A 103 16.56 -24.46 22.95
CA GLY A 103 17.30 -24.72 24.18
C GLY A 103 18.48 -23.76 24.31
N CYS A 104 18.73 -23.26 25.52
CA CYS A 104 19.95 -22.53 25.82
C CYS A 104 21.14 -23.47 25.54
N PHE A 105 21.86 -23.26 24.44
CA PHE A 105 23.13 -23.94 24.22
C PHE A 105 24.08 -23.45 25.32
N LEU A 106 24.22 -24.25 26.38
CA LEU A 106 25.34 -24.08 27.30
C LEU A 106 26.58 -24.37 26.49
N TYR A 107 27.36 -23.34 26.13
CA TYR A 107 28.65 -23.55 25.51
C TYR A 107 29.44 -24.52 26.39
N ASP A 108 30.03 -25.54 25.76
CA ASP A 108 30.86 -26.51 26.44
C ASP A 108 32.08 -25.79 27.07
N THR A 109 31.98 -25.42 28.34
CA THR A 109 33.13 -24.98 29.13
C THR A 109 34.17 -26.11 29.12
N PRO A 110 35.47 -25.80 29.17
CA PRO A 110 36.50 -26.83 29.13
C PRO A 110 36.32 -27.89 30.23
N GLU A 111 35.79 -27.48 31.40
CA GLU A 111 35.45 -28.37 32.51
C GLU A 111 34.28 -29.33 32.19
N MET A 112 33.24 -28.85 31.49
CA MET A 112 32.13 -29.70 31.10
C MET A 112 32.56 -30.77 30.07
N VAL A 113 33.51 -30.43 29.19
CA VAL A 113 34.10 -31.40 28.24
C VAL A 113 34.92 -32.45 28.98
N THR A 114 35.75 -32.05 29.95
CA THR A 114 36.57 -33.02 30.71
C THR A 114 35.70 -33.98 31.51
N VAL A 115 34.67 -33.48 32.21
CA VAL A 115 33.71 -34.31 32.95
C VAL A 115 32.99 -35.29 32.01
N ARG A 116 32.53 -34.83 30.84
CA ARG A 116 31.87 -35.69 29.84
C ARG A 116 32.79 -36.78 29.30
N ASN A 117 34.07 -36.47 29.09
CA ASN A 117 35.03 -37.46 28.62
C ASN A 117 35.31 -38.52 29.70
N ILE A 118 35.53 -38.10 30.94
CA ILE A 118 35.75 -38.99 32.09
C ILE A 118 34.54 -39.93 32.30
N THR A 119 33.31 -39.41 32.19
CA THR A 119 32.11 -40.24 32.34
C THR A 119 31.96 -41.24 31.20
N LYS A 120 32.25 -40.87 29.94
CA LYS A 120 32.29 -41.82 28.83
C LYS A 120 33.30 -42.94 29.08
N PHE A 121 34.55 -42.61 29.41
CA PHE A 121 35.58 -43.61 29.70
C PHE A 121 35.16 -44.59 30.80
N ARG A 122 34.50 -44.09 31.87
CA ARG A 122 33.98 -44.95 32.95
C ARG A 122 32.92 -45.92 32.43
N VAL A 123 31.95 -45.45 31.66
CA VAL A 123 30.87 -46.29 31.11
C VAL A 123 31.44 -47.35 30.17
N ASP A 124 32.36 -46.95 29.28
CA ASP A 124 33.00 -47.86 28.34
C ASP A 124 33.80 -48.95 29.08
N SER A 125 34.56 -48.59 30.12
CA SER A 125 35.30 -49.57 30.93
C SER A 125 34.38 -50.58 31.65
N LEU A 126 33.23 -50.13 32.15
CA LEU A 126 32.26 -50.99 32.83
C LEU A 126 31.57 -51.93 31.84
N SER A 127 31.24 -51.43 30.64
CA SER A 127 30.69 -52.25 29.57
C SER A 127 31.67 -53.34 29.13
N PHE A 128 32.94 -52.99 28.97
CA PHE A 128 34.00 -53.93 28.60
C PHE A 128 34.24 -54.99 29.68
N LEU A 129 34.27 -54.59 30.95
CA LEU A 129 34.39 -55.53 32.08
C LEU A 129 33.20 -56.50 32.12
N SER A 130 31.97 -56.00 31.89
CA SER A 130 30.77 -56.84 31.79
C SER A 130 30.89 -57.87 30.67
N HIS A 131 31.35 -57.46 29.48
CA HIS A 131 31.58 -58.36 28.35
C HIS A 131 32.64 -59.43 28.67
N LEU A 132 33.76 -59.06 29.30
CA LEU A 132 34.80 -60.01 29.69
C LEU A 132 34.33 -61.02 30.74
N ILE A 133 33.55 -60.57 31.71
CA ILE A 133 32.96 -61.45 32.73
C ILE A 133 32.00 -62.44 32.06
N MET A 134 31.12 -61.98 31.18
CA MET A 134 30.18 -62.85 30.45
C MET A 134 30.90 -63.85 29.55
N ALA A 135 31.96 -63.42 28.86
CA ALA A 135 32.80 -64.31 28.05
C ALA A 135 33.49 -65.38 28.90
N SER A 136 34.03 -65.00 30.07
CA SER A 136 34.67 -65.93 31.00
C SER A 136 33.67 -66.95 31.57
N ILE A 137 32.47 -66.51 31.96
CA ILE A 137 31.39 -67.39 32.42
C ILE A 137 30.97 -68.38 31.32
N SER A 138 30.88 -67.92 30.07
CA SER A 138 30.55 -68.79 28.92
C SER A 138 31.64 -69.84 28.65
N SER A 139 32.91 -69.49 28.84
CA SER A 139 34.05 -70.41 28.64
C SER A 139 34.23 -71.44 29.75
N GLN A 140 33.70 -71.20 30.96
CA GLN A 140 33.74 -72.18 32.07
C GLN A 140 32.55 -73.15 32.05
N ARG A 141 31.52 -72.85 31.24
CA ARG A 141 30.29 -73.66 31.13
C ARG A 141 30.29 -74.60 29.92
N SER A 142 31.26 -74.44 29.01
CA SER A 142 31.62 -75.38 27.93
C SER A 142 32.66 -76.38 28.39
#